data_AF-A3J0H0-F1
#
_entry.id   AF-A3J0H0-F1
#
_cell.length_a   1.000
_cell.length_b   1.000
_cell.length_c   1.000
_cell.angle_alpha   90.00
_cell.angle_beta   90.00
_cell.angle_gamma   90.00
#
_symmetry.space_group_name_H-M   'P 1'
#
loop_
_entity.id
_entity.type
_entity.pdbx_description
1 polymer ?
#
loop_
_entity_poly.entity_id
_entity_poly.type
_entity_poly.pdbx_seq_one_letter_code
_entity_poly.pdbx_strand_id
1 'polypeptide(L)'
;MKSVKIIIIVLLHLSGNIGNACSMYKITKNGKTFVGCNHDAWLTTPHIWFEIGSLNAPYGAAFTGARYDGKNGYAPQSGMNEYGLVFSRLSSYHPEIKNLNNKLKITNPTFYLKDILHTCKTVEDVKKYIEKYDQSYFIEDVFIYIEKSGKYIVVEPYKIIEGNDASYVLSDFCPSITSKEDAKRLDR
;
A
#
# COMPACT_ATOMS: atom_id res chain seq x y z
N MET A 1 26.02 -22.05 -34.31
CA MET A 1 25.84 -22.57 -32.93
C MET A 1 26.48 -21.68 -31.84
N LYS A 2 27.70 -21.15 -32.01
CA LYS A 2 28.33 -20.26 -31.00
C LYS A 2 27.52 -18.97 -30.72
N SER A 3 27.00 -18.33 -31.77
CA SER A 3 26.25 -17.07 -31.63
C SER A 3 24.92 -17.23 -30.88
N VAL A 4 24.25 -18.38 -31.02
CA VAL A 4 23.00 -18.69 -30.29
C VAL A 4 23.26 -18.86 -28.79
N LYS A 5 24.38 -19.49 -28.41
CA LYS A 5 24.78 -19.63 -27.00
C LYS A 5 25.05 -18.27 -26.35
N ILE A 6 25.68 -17.34 -27.07
CA ILE A 6 25.95 -15.99 -26.57
C ILE A 6 24.63 -15.22 -26.34
N ILE A 7 23.68 -15.29 -27.27
CA ILE A 7 22.37 -14.65 -27.13
C ILE A 7 21.61 -15.19 -25.92
N ILE A 8 21.62 -16.51 -25.71
CA ILE A 8 20.95 -17.13 -24.54
C ILE A 8 21.60 -16.68 -23.23
N ILE A 9 22.93 -16.59 -23.16
CA ILE A 9 23.64 -16.11 -21.96
C ILE A 9 23.31 -14.64 -21.68
N VAL A 10 23.25 -13.80 -22.72
CA VAL A 10 22.86 -12.39 -22.58
C VAL A 10 21.41 -12.28 -22.09
N LEU A 11 20.48 -13.06 -22.64
CA LEU A 11 19.07 -13.06 -22.20
C LEU A 11 18.92 -13.55 -20.75
N LEU A 12 19.72 -14.53 -20.31
CA LEU A 12 19.76 -15.02 -18.92
C LEU A 12 20.41 -14.02 -17.95
N HIS A 13 21.25 -13.10 -18.43
CA HIS A 13 21.79 -12.01 -17.61
C HIS A 13 20.89 -10.78 -17.59
N LEU A 14 20.01 -10.62 -18.59
CA LEU A 14 18.98 -9.59 -18.61
C LEU A 14 17.75 -9.95 -17.76
N SER A 15 17.58 -11.23 -17.38
CA SER A 15 16.57 -11.64 -16.39
C SER A 15 17.03 -11.37 -14.97
N GLY A 16 17.45 -10.14 -14.68
CA GLY A 16 17.65 -9.69 -13.31
C GLY A 16 16.32 -9.77 -12.56
N ASN A 17 16.33 -10.37 -11.36
CA ASN A 17 15.17 -10.35 -10.48
C ASN A 17 14.80 -8.88 -10.21
N ILE A 18 13.64 -8.47 -10.68
CA ILE A 18 13.06 -7.17 -10.37
C ILE A 18 12.56 -7.27 -8.93
N GLY A 19 13.38 -6.82 -7.98
CA GLY A 19 12.97 -6.73 -6.58
C GLY A 19 12.01 -5.57 -6.40
N ASN A 20 10.84 -5.82 -5.81
CA ASN A 20 10.07 -4.76 -5.15
C ASN A 20 10.80 -4.42 -3.86
N ALA A 21 11.14 -3.13 -3.67
CA ALA A 21 11.90 -2.65 -2.52
C ALA A 21 11.19 -1.47 -1.82
N CYS A 22 9.87 -1.40 -1.96
CA CYS A 22 9.10 -0.43 -1.20
C CYS A 22 9.21 -0.73 0.30
N SER A 23 9.25 0.34 1.06
CA SER A 23 9.35 0.33 2.50
C SER A 23 8.63 1.54 3.04
N MET A 24 8.14 1.41 4.26
CA MET A 24 7.68 2.54 5.02
C MET A 24 8.12 2.42 6.47
N TYR A 25 8.23 3.57 7.12
CA TYR A 25 8.42 3.66 8.55
C TYR A 25 7.44 4.64 9.18
N LYS A 26 7.13 4.37 10.45
CA LYS A 26 6.30 5.20 11.31
C LYS A 26 7.03 5.41 12.62
N ILE A 27 7.06 6.65 13.11
CA ILE A 27 7.64 7.01 14.41
C ILE A 27 6.67 7.94 15.13
N THR A 28 6.28 7.59 16.36
CA THR A 28 5.49 8.42 17.26
C THR A 28 6.34 8.82 18.44
N LYS A 29 6.53 10.13 18.62
CA LYS A 29 7.34 10.70 19.72
C LYS A 29 6.77 12.06 20.11
N ASN A 30 6.66 12.31 21.42
CA ASN A 30 6.20 13.58 21.99
C ASN A 30 4.85 14.06 21.40
N GLY A 31 3.88 13.14 21.28
CA GLY A 31 2.55 13.45 20.74
C GLY A 31 2.49 13.73 19.24
N LYS A 32 3.58 13.49 18.50
CA LYS A 32 3.63 13.64 17.04
C LYS A 32 3.93 12.31 16.38
N THR A 33 3.30 12.05 15.24
CA THR A 33 3.53 10.86 14.41
C THR A 33 4.11 11.29 13.07
N PHE A 34 5.21 10.67 12.68
CA PHE A 34 5.92 10.87 11.43
C PHE A 34 5.83 9.58 10.61
N VAL A 35 5.56 9.72 9.33
CA VAL A 35 5.48 8.61 8.38
C VAL A 35 6.32 8.94 7.16
N GLY A 36 7.11 7.98 6.71
CA GLY A 36 7.85 8.08 5.46
C GLY A 36 7.74 6.78 4.67
N CYS A 37 7.71 6.89 3.35
CA CYS A 37 7.71 5.75 2.44
C CYS A 37 8.48 6.08 1.17
N ASN A 38 9.12 5.08 0.57
CA ASN A 38 9.57 5.14 -0.82
C ASN A 38 8.53 4.47 -1.74
N HIS A 39 8.66 4.76 -3.03
CA HIS A 39 7.89 4.11 -4.07
C HIS A 39 8.84 3.64 -5.16
N ASP A 40 9.29 2.40 -5.02
CA ASP A 40 10.24 1.78 -5.94
C ASP A 40 9.45 1.09 -7.05
N ALA A 41 9.26 1.80 -8.15
CA ALA A 41 8.51 1.33 -9.31
C ALA A 41 9.12 1.87 -10.61
N TRP A 42 8.96 1.11 -11.70
CA TRP A 42 9.35 1.53 -13.06
C TRP A 42 8.30 2.45 -13.70
N LEU A 43 7.93 3.52 -13.00
CA LEU A 43 6.95 4.50 -13.45
C LEU A 43 7.64 5.86 -13.66
N THR A 44 7.47 6.45 -14.84
CA THR A 44 8.14 7.69 -15.24
C THR A 44 7.29 8.95 -15.00
N THR A 45 6.12 8.79 -14.39
CA THR A 45 5.14 9.86 -14.18
C THR A 45 4.82 10.07 -12.69
N PRO A 46 5.82 10.25 -11.81
CA PRO A 46 5.56 10.54 -10.41
C PRO A 46 4.77 11.84 -10.27
N HIS A 47 3.80 11.83 -9.36
CA HIS A 47 2.88 12.93 -9.18
C HIS A 47 2.57 13.12 -7.69
N ILE A 48 2.49 14.39 -7.30
CA ILE A 48 1.93 14.81 -6.02
C ILE A 48 0.73 15.68 -6.37
N TRP A 49 -0.42 15.41 -5.77
CA TRP A 49 -1.62 16.20 -6.00
C TRP A 49 -2.43 16.34 -4.73
N PHE A 50 -3.30 17.35 -4.75
CA PHE A 50 -4.16 17.71 -3.64
C PHE A 50 -5.60 17.70 -4.13
N GLU A 51 -6.48 17.11 -3.34
CA GLU A 51 -7.92 17.08 -3.59
C GLU A 51 -8.63 17.75 -2.41
N ILE A 52 -9.56 18.65 -2.73
CA ILE A 52 -10.41 19.30 -1.73
C ILE A 52 -11.61 18.41 -1.40
N GLY A 53 -12.07 18.49 -0.15
CA GLY A 53 -13.28 17.79 0.28
C GLY A 53 -14.53 18.27 -0.46
N SER A 54 -15.56 17.41 -0.45
CA SER A 54 -16.89 17.67 -1.01
C SER A 54 -17.99 17.28 -0.02
N LEU A 55 -19.26 17.60 -0.30
CA LEU A 55 -20.37 17.31 0.61
C LEU A 55 -20.46 15.82 1.03
N ASN A 56 -20.16 14.89 0.12
CA ASN A 56 -20.22 13.44 0.36
C ASN A 56 -18.87 12.81 0.71
N ALA A 57 -17.77 13.55 0.53
CA ALA A 57 -16.40 13.10 0.74
C ALA A 57 -15.62 14.27 1.40
N PRO A 58 -15.93 14.57 2.67
CA PRO A 58 -15.70 15.89 3.26
C PRO A 58 -14.25 16.28 3.49
N TYR A 59 -13.33 15.33 3.50
CA TYR A 59 -11.97 15.62 3.93
C TYR A 59 -11.07 15.97 2.76
N GLY A 60 -10.30 17.05 2.88
CA GLY A 60 -9.19 17.30 1.95
C GLY A 60 -8.09 16.26 2.12
N ALA A 61 -7.40 15.91 1.03
CA ALA A 61 -6.32 14.94 1.04
C ALA A 61 -5.19 15.32 0.07
N ALA A 62 -3.96 15.01 0.47
CA ALA A 62 -2.78 15.03 -0.37
C ALA A 62 -2.38 13.60 -0.71
N PHE A 63 -1.99 13.36 -1.95
CA PHE A 63 -1.65 12.04 -2.46
C PHE A 63 -0.31 12.07 -3.19
N THR A 64 0.35 10.93 -3.21
CA THR A 64 1.48 10.66 -4.09
C THR A 64 1.26 9.34 -4.83
N GLY A 65 1.83 9.23 -6.01
CA GLY A 65 1.73 8.03 -6.84
C GLY A 65 2.29 8.31 -8.22
N ALA A 66 2.34 7.30 -9.07
CA ALA A 66 2.86 7.47 -10.44
C ALA A 66 2.00 6.80 -11.52
N ARG A 67 1.08 5.90 -11.15
CA ARG A 67 0.26 5.16 -12.12
C ARG A 67 -0.94 5.97 -12.55
N TYR A 68 -1.02 6.34 -13.83
CA TYR A 68 -2.19 6.99 -14.41
C TYR A 68 -3.25 5.96 -14.82
N ASP A 69 -4.46 6.08 -14.27
CA ASP A 69 -5.61 5.18 -14.45
C ASP A 69 -6.67 5.80 -15.38
N GLY A 70 -6.21 6.51 -16.41
CA GLY A 70 -7.08 7.13 -17.41
C GLY A 70 -8.04 8.15 -16.81
N LYS A 71 -9.35 7.98 -17.06
CA LYS A 71 -10.40 8.89 -16.58
C LYS A 71 -10.52 8.97 -15.05
N ASN A 72 -9.94 8.02 -14.32
CA ASN A 72 -9.96 8.01 -12.86
C ASN A 72 -8.81 8.85 -12.26
N GLY A 73 -7.90 9.36 -13.10
CA GLY A 73 -6.73 10.14 -12.70
C GLY A 73 -5.58 9.24 -12.22
N TYR A 74 -4.70 9.80 -11.38
CA TYR A 74 -3.60 9.03 -10.79
C TYR A 74 -4.10 8.14 -9.65
N ALA A 75 -3.66 6.87 -9.67
CA ALA A 75 -3.87 5.94 -8.57
C ALA A 75 -2.92 6.30 -7.42
N PRO A 76 -3.44 6.50 -6.19
CA PRO A 76 -2.62 6.89 -5.06
C PRO A 76 -1.82 5.68 -4.55
N GLN A 77 -0.51 5.89 -4.38
CA GLN A 77 0.39 4.97 -3.70
C GLN A 77 0.43 5.25 -2.20
N SER A 78 0.41 6.52 -1.83
CA SER A 78 0.33 6.98 -0.45
C SER A 78 -0.45 8.28 -0.39
N GLY A 79 -0.84 8.69 0.82
CA GLY A 79 -1.48 9.97 1.02
C GLY A 79 -1.77 10.26 2.47
N MET A 80 -2.22 11.48 2.74
CA MET A 80 -2.64 11.95 4.05
C MET A 80 -3.85 12.89 3.93
N ASN A 81 -4.83 12.73 4.81
CA ASN A 81 -5.96 13.66 4.88
C ASN A 81 -5.79 14.73 5.98
N GLU A 82 -6.71 15.69 6.04
CA GLU A 82 -6.70 16.79 7.01
C GLU A 82 -6.83 16.38 8.48
N TYR A 83 -7.24 15.12 8.76
CA TYR A 83 -7.29 14.56 10.12
C TYR A 83 -5.98 13.89 10.54
N GLY A 84 -4.99 13.84 9.64
CA GLY A 84 -3.72 13.17 9.85
C GLY A 84 -3.81 11.66 9.72
N LEU A 85 -4.84 11.12 9.05
CA LEU A 85 -4.87 9.74 8.61
C LEU A 85 -3.98 9.60 7.38
N VAL A 86 -2.94 8.78 7.48
CA VAL A 86 -1.99 8.45 6.43
C VAL A 86 -2.26 7.04 5.93
N PHE A 87 -2.09 6.79 4.63
CA PHE A 87 -1.95 5.44 4.12
C PHE A 87 -0.70 5.28 3.25
N SER A 88 -0.17 4.07 3.19
CA SER A 88 0.86 3.66 2.25
C SER A 88 0.54 2.26 1.72
N ARG A 89 0.81 2.04 0.44
CA ARG A 89 0.66 0.77 -0.27
C ARG A 89 2.04 0.23 -0.63
N LEU A 90 2.26 -1.06 -0.42
CA LEU A 90 3.46 -1.77 -0.85
C LEU A 90 3.03 -3.03 -1.61
N SER A 91 3.85 -3.50 -2.54
CA SER A 91 3.62 -4.80 -3.16
C SER A 91 3.93 -5.88 -2.12
N SER A 92 3.25 -7.01 -2.13
CA SER A 92 3.60 -8.11 -1.24
C SER A 92 3.25 -9.46 -1.82
N TYR A 93 4.07 -10.46 -1.50
CA TYR A 93 3.70 -11.85 -1.75
C TYR A 93 2.49 -12.24 -0.90
N HIS A 94 1.59 -13.01 -1.53
CA HIS A 94 0.42 -13.60 -0.89
C HIS A 94 0.30 -15.09 -1.24
N PRO A 95 -0.27 -15.93 -0.37
CA PRO A 95 -0.67 -17.28 -0.73
C PRO A 95 -1.89 -17.26 -1.67
N GLU A 96 -2.16 -18.35 -2.36
CA GLU A 96 -3.42 -18.52 -3.11
C GLU A 96 -4.61 -18.47 -2.14
N ILE A 97 -5.62 -17.65 -2.45
CA ILE A 97 -6.81 -17.50 -1.61
C ILE A 97 -8.05 -17.86 -2.41
N LYS A 98 -8.80 -18.84 -1.92
CA LYS A 98 -10.14 -19.16 -2.44
C LYS A 98 -11.15 -18.23 -1.79
N ASN A 99 -11.41 -17.07 -2.38
CA ASN A 99 -12.46 -16.17 -1.91
C ASN A 99 -13.81 -16.51 -2.55
N LEU A 100 -14.72 -17.03 -1.72
CA LEU A 100 -16.17 -16.98 -1.95
C LEU A 100 -16.75 -16.15 -0.79
N ASN A 101 -16.84 -14.83 -0.98
CA ASN A 101 -17.45 -13.96 0.02
C ASN A 101 -18.53 -13.08 -0.64
N ASN A 102 -19.58 -12.75 0.12
CA ASN A 102 -20.71 -11.92 -0.32
C ASN A 102 -20.40 -10.41 -0.18
N LYS A 103 -19.12 -10.03 -0.21
CA LYS A 103 -18.69 -8.63 -0.01
C LYS A 103 -18.81 -7.83 -1.31
N LEU A 104 -18.82 -6.50 -1.19
CA LEU A 104 -18.85 -5.60 -2.35
C LEU A 104 -17.53 -5.73 -3.14
N LYS A 105 -17.63 -5.83 -4.47
CA LYS A 105 -16.43 -5.85 -5.31
C LYS A 105 -15.84 -4.45 -5.43
N ILE A 106 -14.51 -4.37 -5.40
CA ILE A 106 -13.77 -3.14 -5.74
C ILE A 106 -13.73 -3.05 -7.26
N THR A 107 -14.56 -2.19 -7.84
CA THR A 107 -14.65 -1.99 -9.30
C THR A 107 -13.79 -0.83 -9.80
N ASN A 108 -13.43 0.09 -8.91
CA ASN A 108 -12.53 1.21 -9.19
C ASN A 108 -11.52 1.35 -8.04
N PRO A 109 -10.31 0.78 -8.17
CA PRO A 109 -9.31 0.80 -7.10
C PRO A 109 -8.79 2.21 -6.80
N THR A 110 -8.74 3.08 -7.81
CA THR A 110 -8.26 4.46 -7.67
C THR A 110 -9.21 5.25 -6.78
N PHE A 111 -10.51 5.21 -7.07
CA PHE A 111 -11.52 5.88 -6.23
C PHE A 111 -11.68 5.20 -4.88
N TYR A 112 -11.61 3.86 -4.81
CA TYR A 112 -11.64 3.15 -3.53
C TYR A 112 -10.59 3.66 -2.53
N LEU A 113 -9.33 3.82 -2.98
CA LEU A 113 -8.25 4.30 -2.12
C LEU A 113 -8.43 5.78 -1.74
N LYS A 114 -8.88 6.61 -2.69
CA LYS A 114 -9.16 8.04 -2.43
C LYS A 114 -10.31 8.21 -1.44
N ASP A 115 -11.40 7.48 -1.63
CA ASP A 115 -12.60 7.53 -0.80
C ASP A 115 -12.29 7.25 0.67
N ILE A 116 -11.38 6.31 0.95
CA ILE A 116 -10.95 6.04 2.34
C ILE A 116 -10.39 7.32 2.97
N LEU A 117 -9.47 8.03 2.32
CA LEU A 117 -8.92 9.27 2.87
C LEU A 117 -9.93 10.42 2.89
N HIS A 118 -10.85 10.48 1.93
CA HIS A 118 -11.87 11.52 1.91
C HIS A 118 -13.01 11.31 2.93
N THR A 119 -13.14 10.11 3.51
CA THR A 119 -14.28 9.75 4.38
C THR A 119 -13.91 9.24 5.77
N CYS A 120 -12.70 8.73 5.98
CA CYS A 120 -12.26 8.14 7.26
C CYS A 120 -11.38 9.10 8.06
N LYS A 121 -11.56 9.15 9.39
CA LYS A 121 -10.72 9.95 10.31
C LYS A 121 -9.73 9.10 11.10
N THR A 122 -10.16 7.90 11.48
CA THR A 122 -9.42 7.00 12.35
C THR A 122 -9.18 5.65 11.68
N VAL A 123 -8.28 4.84 12.24
CA VAL A 123 -8.07 3.49 11.71
C VAL A 123 -9.29 2.57 11.90
N GLU A 124 -10.16 2.85 12.87
CA GLU A 124 -11.44 2.15 13.03
C GLU A 124 -12.42 2.48 11.90
N ASP A 125 -12.46 3.74 11.45
CA ASP A 125 -13.27 4.12 10.28
C ASP A 125 -12.78 3.37 9.04
N VAL A 126 -11.46 3.31 8.85
CA VAL A 126 -10.84 2.56 7.76
C VAL A 126 -11.20 1.08 7.83
N LYS A 127 -11.07 0.44 9.00
CA LYS A 127 -11.43 -0.96 9.18
C LYS A 127 -12.88 -1.23 8.81
N LYS A 128 -13.81 -0.40 9.31
CA LYS A 128 -15.23 -0.48 8.96
C LYS A 128 -15.46 -0.28 7.47
N TYR A 129 -14.71 0.61 6.81
CA TYR A 129 -14.80 0.83 5.37
C TYR A 129 -14.37 -0.42 4.59
N ILE A 130 -13.17 -0.93 4.89
CA ILE A 130 -12.53 -2.06 4.22
C ILE A 130 -13.34 -3.35 4.38
N GLU A 131 -13.93 -3.60 5.56
CA GLU A 131 -14.69 -4.81 5.84
C GLU A 131 -15.90 -5.03 4.92
N LYS A 132 -16.45 -3.96 4.33
CA LYS A 132 -17.56 -4.01 3.36
C LYS A 132 -17.15 -4.61 2.01
N TYR A 133 -15.86 -4.57 1.68
CA TYR A 133 -15.36 -4.89 0.34
C TYR A 133 -14.55 -6.19 0.31
N ASP A 134 -14.66 -6.91 -0.80
CA ASP A 134 -13.78 -8.01 -1.14
C ASP A 134 -12.41 -7.44 -1.56
N GLN A 135 -11.37 -7.83 -0.83
CA GLN A 135 -10.01 -7.32 -1.03
C GLN A 135 -9.24 -8.07 -2.13
N SER A 136 -9.88 -9.01 -2.82
CA SER A 136 -9.26 -9.82 -3.88
C SER A 136 -8.65 -9.00 -5.03
N TYR A 137 -9.11 -7.77 -5.27
CA TYR A 137 -8.48 -6.88 -6.25
C TYR A 137 -7.03 -6.51 -5.85
N PHE A 138 -6.78 -6.34 -4.57
CA PHE A 138 -5.50 -5.94 -4.00
C PHE A 138 -4.74 -7.12 -3.39
N ILE A 139 -4.89 -8.30 -3.97
CA ILE A 139 -4.31 -9.55 -3.45
C ILE A 139 -2.77 -9.49 -3.38
N GLU A 140 -2.12 -8.74 -4.27
CA GLU A 140 -0.67 -8.54 -4.33
C GLU A 140 -0.19 -7.30 -3.55
N ASP A 141 -1.04 -6.73 -2.70
CA ASP A 141 -0.74 -5.52 -1.96
C ASP A 141 -0.88 -5.72 -0.44
N VAL A 142 -0.01 -5.04 0.29
CA VAL A 142 -0.18 -4.79 1.72
C VAL A 142 -0.32 -3.28 1.92
N PHE A 143 -1.33 -2.90 2.71
CA PHE A 143 -1.54 -1.50 3.08
C PHE A 143 -1.21 -1.30 4.54
N ILE A 144 -0.78 -0.09 4.88
CA ILE A 144 -0.77 0.38 6.25
C ILE A 144 -1.53 1.70 6.33
N TYR A 145 -2.40 1.82 7.32
CA TYR A 145 -3.09 3.05 7.67
C TYR A 145 -2.66 3.48 9.07
N ILE A 146 -2.30 4.74 9.22
CA ILE A 146 -1.75 5.29 10.47
C ILE A 146 -2.51 6.56 10.77
N GLU A 147 -3.11 6.65 11.94
CA GLU A 147 -3.75 7.89 12.39
C GLU A 147 -2.79 8.75 13.23
N LYS A 148 -3.16 10.01 13.44
CA LYS A 148 -2.33 11.01 14.15
C LYS A 148 -1.81 10.54 15.51
N SER A 149 -2.58 9.72 16.23
CA SER A 149 -2.23 9.21 17.56
C SER A 149 -1.02 8.28 17.54
N GLY A 150 -0.70 7.70 16.37
CA GLY A 150 0.26 6.63 16.21
C GLY A 150 -0.37 5.25 16.18
N LYS A 151 -1.68 5.11 16.38
CA LYS A 151 -2.37 3.85 16.12
C LYS A 151 -2.32 3.54 14.63
N TYR A 152 -2.16 2.28 14.29
CA TYR A 152 -2.11 1.83 12.89
C TYR A 152 -2.83 0.50 12.70
N ILE A 153 -3.20 0.24 11.46
CA ILE A 153 -3.60 -1.07 10.98
C ILE A 153 -2.79 -1.44 9.74
N VAL A 154 -2.30 -2.69 9.70
CA VAL A 154 -1.79 -3.31 8.48
C VAL A 154 -2.92 -4.12 7.88
N VAL A 155 -3.23 -3.87 6.61
CA VAL A 155 -4.29 -4.54 5.87
C VAL A 155 -3.63 -5.42 4.82
N GLU A 156 -3.68 -6.71 5.09
CA GLU A 156 -3.36 -7.76 4.13
C GLU A 156 -4.67 -8.26 3.51
N PRO A 157 -4.64 -8.95 2.35
CA PRO A 157 -5.85 -9.38 1.66
C PRO A 157 -6.75 -10.33 2.47
N TYR A 158 -6.20 -10.97 3.51
CA TYR A 158 -6.84 -12.00 4.33
C TYR A 158 -6.83 -11.69 5.83
N LYS A 159 -6.15 -10.61 6.24
CA LYS A 159 -6.00 -10.28 7.66
C LYS A 159 -5.79 -8.79 7.87
N ILE A 160 -6.40 -8.27 8.92
CA ILE A 160 -6.08 -6.94 9.45
C ILE A 160 -5.33 -7.12 10.76
N ILE A 161 -4.18 -6.46 10.88
CA ILE A 161 -3.34 -6.46 12.09
C ILE A 161 -3.40 -5.06 12.68
N GLU A 162 -3.79 -4.93 13.94
CA GLU A 162 -3.81 -3.66 14.66
C GLU A 162 -2.53 -3.47 15.47
N GLY A 163 -2.06 -2.23 15.59
CA GLY A 163 -0.91 -1.90 16.42
C GLY A 163 -0.89 -0.44 16.89
N ASN A 164 -0.04 -0.17 17.86
CA ASN A 164 0.17 1.17 18.42
C ASN A 164 1.61 1.38 18.91
N ASP A 165 2.55 0.59 18.40
CA ASP A 165 3.96 0.69 18.77
C ASP A 165 4.55 2.05 18.40
N ALA A 166 5.43 2.59 19.24
CA ALA A 166 6.05 3.90 19.01
C ALA A 166 6.79 3.97 17.66
N SER A 167 7.36 2.85 17.21
CA SER A 167 7.98 2.72 15.90
C SER A 167 7.48 1.49 15.18
N TYR A 168 7.26 1.59 13.88
CA TYR A 168 6.92 0.44 13.03
C TYR A 168 7.56 0.57 11.65
N VAL A 169 7.96 -0.55 11.06
CA VAL A 169 8.53 -0.64 9.71
C VAL A 169 7.80 -1.75 8.96
N LEU A 170 7.46 -1.49 7.70
CA LEU A 170 6.89 -2.46 6.77
C LEU A 170 7.67 -2.40 5.46
N SER A 171 7.86 -3.54 4.82
CA SER A 171 8.39 -3.66 3.45
C SER A 171 7.52 -4.65 2.67
N ASP A 172 7.97 -5.12 1.50
CA ASP A 172 7.18 -5.85 0.51
C ASP A 172 6.78 -7.28 0.92
N PHE A 173 6.13 -7.43 2.07
CA PHE A 173 5.66 -8.69 2.60
C PHE A 173 4.45 -8.51 3.50
N CYS A 174 3.62 -9.55 3.59
CA CYS A 174 2.55 -9.64 4.58
C CYS A 174 3.13 -10.13 5.92
N PRO A 175 3.10 -9.32 7.01
CA PRO A 175 3.60 -9.74 8.31
C PRO A 175 2.97 -11.01 8.88
N SER A 176 1.74 -11.36 8.51
CA SER A 176 1.05 -12.51 9.11
C SER A 176 1.56 -13.88 8.63
N ILE A 177 2.21 -13.94 7.47
CA ILE A 177 2.80 -15.15 6.89
C ILE A 177 4.32 -15.10 6.87
N THR A 178 4.91 -13.99 7.32
CA THR A 178 6.34 -13.75 7.28
C THR A 178 6.91 -13.86 8.70
N SER A 179 7.86 -14.79 8.91
CA SER A 179 8.54 -14.91 10.20
C SER A 179 9.33 -13.65 10.54
N LYS A 180 9.60 -13.41 11.83
CA LYS A 180 10.41 -12.24 12.26
C LYS A 180 11.85 -12.34 11.77
N GLU A 181 12.35 -13.57 11.67
CA GLU A 181 13.67 -13.91 11.17
C GLU A 181 13.76 -13.55 9.68
N ASP A 182 12.78 -13.99 8.89
CA ASP A 182 12.75 -13.70 7.46
C ASP A 182 12.51 -12.21 7.19
N ALA A 183 11.71 -11.53 8.00
CA ALA A 183 11.46 -10.09 7.85
C ALA A 183 12.72 -9.22 8.00
N LYS A 184 13.79 -9.77 8.58
CA LYS A 184 15.07 -9.08 8.79
C LYS A 184 16.14 -9.46 7.76
N ARG A 185 15.84 -10.38 6.84
CA ARG A 185 16.80 -10.81 5.81
C ARG A 185 16.86 -9.77 4.71
N LEU A 186 18.08 -9.38 4.33
CA LEU A 186 18.35 -8.44 3.24
C LEU A 186 18.21 -9.11 1.87
N ASP A 187 18.50 -10.40 1.80
CA ASP A 187 18.47 -11.24 0.62
C ASP A 187 17.11 -11.95 0.53
N ARG A 188 16.19 -11.29 -0.17
CA ARG A 188 14.90 -11.83 -0.63
C ARG A 188 14.82 -11.76 -2.14
#